data_AF-A0A314UDS7-F1
#
_entry.id   AF-A0A314UDS7-F1
#
_cell.length_a   1.000
_cell.length_b   1.000
_cell.length_c   1.000
_cell.angle_alpha   90.00
_cell.angle_beta   90.00
_cell.angle_gamma   90.00
#
_symmetry.space_group_name_H-M   'P 1'
#
loop_
_entity.id
_entity.type
_entity.pdbx_description
1 polymer ?
#
loop_
_entity_poly.entity_id
_entity_poly.type
_entity_poly.pdbx_seq_one_letter_code
_entity_poly.pdbx_strand_id
1 'polypeptide(L)'
;MLDSGLPEVRNISALPQSNYGRGGLAHTTVAGSLLHGLNEVEVWLQTFSPGSGTPIHRHSCEEVFVVLKGSGTLYLAPNSQEVPWKTTRILCLCK
;
A
#
# COMPACT_ATOMS: atom_id res chain seq x y z
N MET A 1 10.33 4.43 26.52
CA MET A 1 9.24 4.45 25.52
C MET A 1 8.81 5.90 25.38
N LEU A 2 9.04 6.53 24.23
CA LEU A 2 8.49 7.85 23.97
C LEU A 2 7.07 7.63 23.44
N ASP A 3 6.11 7.90 24.30
CA ASP A 3 4.68 7.80 24.04
C ASP A 3 4.31 8.88 23.01
N SER A 4 4.05 8.51 21.76
CA SER A 4 3.86 9.44 20.64
C SER A 4 2.54 10.21 20.69
N GLY A 5 1.82 10.19 21.82
CA GLY A 5 0.53 10.85 22.00
C GLY A 5 -0.59 10.31 21.11
N LEU A 6 -0.36 9.19 20.42
CA LEU A 6 -1.32 8.57 19.52
C LEU A 6 -2.12 7.50 20.27
N PRO A 7 -3.45 7.47 20.12
CA PRO A 7 -4.25 6.44 20.75
C PRO A 7 -3.96 5.07 20.13
N GLU A 8 -3.91 4.05 20.98
CA GLU A 8 -3.73 2.63 20.58
C GLU A 8 -4.83 2.19 19.60
N VAL A 9 -6.07 2.60 19.86
CA VAL A 9 -7.23 2.31 19.03
C VAL A 9 -7.62 3.56 18.24
N ARG A 10 -7.78 3.40 16.91
CA ARG A 10 -8.15 4.49 16.00
C ARG A 10 -9.29 4.07 15.08
N ASN A 11 -10.22 5.00 14.87
CA ASN A 11 -11.32 4.80 13.93
C ASN A 11 -10.83 5.08 12.50
N ILE A 12 -10.66 4.03 11.69
CA ILE A 12 -10.18 4.14 10.30
C ILE A 12 -11.07 5.04 9.45
N SER A 13 -12.38 5.01 9.68
CA SER A 13 -13.35 5.84 8.93
C SER A 13 -13.21 7.33 9.19
N ALA A 14 -12.50 7.73 10.25
CA ALA A 14 -12.23 9.12 10.59
C ALA A 14 -10.82 9.58 10.17
N LEU A 15 -9.98 8.69 9.63
CA LEU A 15 -8.65 9.05 9.16
C LEU A 15 -8.74 9.84 7.84
N PRO A 16 -7.85 10.83 7.62
CA PRO A 16 -7.86 11.60 6.39
C PRO A 16 -7.61 10.70 5.17
N GLN A 17 -8.31 11.01 4.10
CA GLN A 17 -8.18 10.34 2.81
C GLN A 17 -7.84 11.35 1.74
N SER A 18 -6.94 10.99 0.83
CA SER A 18 -6.54 11.83 -0.29
C SER A 18 -6.22 10.98 -1.51
N ASN A 19 -6.27 11.60 -2.67
CA ASN A 19 -5.79 11.01 -3.91
C ASN A 19 -4.34 11.42 -4.25
N TYR A 20 -3.78 12.40 -3.51
CA TYR A 20 -2.45 12.98 -3.74
C TYR A 20 -2.19 13.37 -5.21
N GLY A 21 -3.21 13.88 -5.90
CA GLY A 21 -3.14 14.28 -7.32
C GLY A 21 -3.30 13.14 -8.32
N ARG A 22 -3.58 11.92 -7.86
CA ARG A 22 -3.75 10.74 -8.70
C ARG A 22 -5.22 10.40 -8.91
N GLY A 23 -5.74 10.75 -10.09
CA GLY A 23 -7.12 10.41 -10.48
C GLY A 23 -7.43 8.92 -10.28
N GLY A 24 -8.58 8.64 -9.68
CA GLY A 24 -9.06 7.28 -9.42
C GLY A 24 -8.53 6.60 -8.16
N LEU A 25 -7.55 7.18 -7.45
CA LEU A 25 -7.06 6.67 -6.18
C LEU A 25 -7.76 7.35 -5.00
N ALA A 26 -8.13 6.56 -4.00
CA ALA A 26 -8.41 7.01 -2.65
C ALA A 26 -7.46 6.29 -1.69
N HIS A 27 -6.61 7.03 -0.98
CA HIS A 27 -5.57 6.49 -0.11
C HIS A 27 -5.72 6.98 1.33
N THR A 28 -5.57 6.05 2.27
CA THR A 28 -5.44 6.32 3.70
C THR A 28 -4.28 5.49 4.27
N THR A 29 -3.31 6.13 4.91
CA THR A 29 -2.30 5.44 5.72
C THR A 29 -2.93 5.06 7.06
N VAL A 30 -3.20 3.76 7.28
CA VAL A 30 -3.87 3.27 8.49
C VAL A 30 -2.89 3.23 9.66
N ALA A 31 -1.69 2.70 9.44
CA ALA A 31 -0.60 2.64 10.39
C ALA A 31 0.70 2.78 9.59
N GLY A 32 1.60 3.67 9.96
CA GLY A 32 2.79 3.96 9.15
C GLY A 32 3.87 4.66 9.94
N SER A 33 5.05 4.76 9.34
CA SER A 33 6.24 5.21 10.08
C SER A 33 6.17 6.68 10.46
N LEU A 34 5.96 7.56 9.48
CA LEU A 34 5.98 9.00 9.70
C LEU A 34 4.81 9.49 10.57
N LEU A 35 3.61 8.96 10.33
CA LEU A 35 2.40 9.41 11.01
C LEU A 35 2.16 8.73 12.34
N HIS A 36 2.68 7.50 12.53
CA HIS A 36 2.31 6.65 13.65
C HIS A 36 3.48 5.96 14.37
N GLY A 37 4.72 6.20 13.95
CA GLY A 37 5.93 5.72 14.63
C GLY A 37 6.24 4.23 14.44
N LEU A 38 5.59 3.55 13.47
CA LEU A 38 5.93 2.15 13.17
C LEU A 38 7.25 2.06 12.40
N ASN A 39 8.10 1.09 12.74
CA ASN A 39 9.44 0.99 12.15
C ASN A 39 9.62 -0.19 11.20
N GLU A 40 8.74 -1.18 11.27
CA GLU A 40 8.93 -2.46 10.58
C GLU A 40 7.81 -2.76 9.56
N VAL A 41 6.60 -2.27 9.82
CA VAL A 41 5.43 -2.50 8.95
C VAL A 41 4.65 -1.21 8.77
N GLU A 42 4.09 -1.05 7.56
CA GLU A 42 3.19 0.03 7.21
C GLU A 42 1.97 -0.56 6.49
N VAL A 43 0.79 -0.04 6.81
CA VAL A 43 -0.51 -0.55 6.35
C VAL A 43 -1.28 0.58 5.68
N TRP A 44 -1.69 0.34 4.45
CA TRP A 44 -2.50 1.25 3.67
C TRP A 44 -3.88 0.67 3.37
N LEU A 45 -4.88 1.55 3.34
CA LEU A 45 -6.18 1.28 2.74
C LEU A 45 -6.28 2.08 1.45
N GLN A 46 -6.43 1.37 0.33
CA GLN A 46 -6.52 1.98 -0.99
C GLN A 46 -7.76 1.49 -1.73
N THR A 47 -8.44 2.40 -2.41
CA THR A 47 -9.52 2.07 -3.36
C THR A 47 -9.19 2.69 -4.70
N PHE A 48 -9.41 1.91 -5.76
CA PHE A 48 -9.18 2.31 -7.14
C PHE A 48 -10.53 2.37 -7.87
N SER A 49 -10.81 3.45 -8.58
CA SER A 49 -11.95 3.52 -9.48
C SER A 49 -11.77 2.55 -10.66
N PRO A 50 -12.86 2.07 -11.29
CA PRO A 50 -12.75 1.24 -12.49
C PRO A 50 -11.84 1.88 -13.56
N GLY A 51 -10.98 1.09 -14.20
CA GLY A 51 -10.05 1.57 -15.22
C GLY A 51 -8.79 2.27 -14.69
N SER A 52 -8.65 2.45 -13.38
CA SER A 52 -7.46 3.05 -12.76
C SER A 52 -6.53 1.98 -12.19
N GLY A 53 -5.22 2.28 -12.17
CA GLY A 53 -4.19 1.37 -11.66
C GLY A 53 -2.99 2.10 -11.08
N THR A 54 -2.03 1.35 -10.53
CA THR A 54 -0.75 1.91 -10.07
C THR A 54 0.18 2.21 -11.26
N PRO A 55 1.23 3.07 -11.14
CA PRO A 55 2.23 3.17 -12.19
C PRO A 55 3.05 1.89 -12.17
N ILE A 56 3.82 1.63 -13.22
CA ILE A 56 4.80 0.54 -13.16
C ILE A 56 5.88 0.93 -12.15
N HIS A 57 6.02 0.17 -11.07
CA HIS A 57 6.93 0.51 -9.97
C HIS A 57 7.52 -0.73 -9.29
N ARG A 58 8.54 -0.48 -8.46
CA ARG A 58 9.18 -1.44 -7.56
C ARG A 58 9.65 -0.74 -6.29
N HIS A 59 9.76 -1.47 -5.20
CA HIS A 59 10.39 -1.03 -3.96
C HIS A 59 11.22 -2.17 -3.38
N SER A 60 12.03 -1.87 -2.37
CA SER A 60 12.94 -2.82 -1.72
C SER A 60 12.38 -3.26 -0.36
N CYS A 61 11.09 -3.60 -0.30
CA CYS A 61 10.44 -4.20 0.84
C CYS A 61 9.45 -5.29 0.38
N GLU A 62 8.98 -6.09 1.33
CA GLU A 62 7.85 -6.98 1.07
C GLU A 62 6.56 -6.15 1.05
N GLU A 63 5.61 -6.51 0.18
CA GLU A 63 4.30 -5.88 0.09
C GLU A 63 3.25 -6.97 -0.08
N VAL A 64 2.16 -6.89 0.68
CA VAL A 64 1.09 -7.88 0.66
C VAL A 64 -0.23 -7.17 0.39
N PHE A 65 -0.96 -7.64 -0.61
CA PHE A 65 -2.29 -7.13 -0.95
C PHE A 65 -3.36 -8.09 -0.44
N VAL A 66 -4.34 -7.54 0.28
CA VAL A 66 -5.58 -8.25 0.66
C VAL A 66 -6.75 -7.54 -0.02
N VAL A 67 -7.41 -8.21 -0.96
CA VAL A 67 -8.54 -7.65 -1.70
C VAL A 67 -9.79 -7.70 -0.82
N LEU A 68 -10.24 -6.54 -0.34
CA LEU A 68 -11.43 -6.43 0.54
C LEU A 68 -12.74 -6.32 -0.24
N LYS A 69 -12.73 -5.69 -1.43
CA LYS A 69 -13.89 -5.52 -2.32
C LYS A 69 -13.44 -5.42 -3.79
N GLY A 70 -14.30 -5.89 -4.70
CA GLY A 70 -14.08 -5.83 -6.13
C GLY A 70 -13.08 -6.87 -6.64
N SER A 71 -12.58 -6.63 -7.85
CA SER A 71 -11.57 -7.44 -8.52
C SER A 71 -10.66 -6.57 -9.37
N GLY A 72 -9.47 -7.05 -9.67
CA GLY A 72 -8.53 -6.37 -10.56
C GLY A 72 -7.57 -7.37 -11.18
N THR A 73 -6.64 -6.87 -11.99
CA THR A 73 -5.54 -7.68 -12.53
C THR A 73 -4.27 -7.37 -11.76
N LEU A 74 -3.42 -8.36 -11.52
CA LEU A 74 -2.06 -8.15 -11.05
C LEU A 74 -1.13 -8.45 -12.23
N TYR A 75 -0.25 -7.51 -12.54
CA TYR A 75 0.78 -7.71 -13.56
C TYR A 75 2.09 -7.99 -12.82
N LEU A 76 2.97 -8.82 -13.38
CA LEU A 76 4.23 -9.15 -12.74
C LEU A 76 5.33 -9.05 -13.79
N ALA A 77 6.34 -8.23 -13.53
CA ALA A 77 7.52 -8.16 -14.37
C ALA A 77 8.56 -9.17 -13.87
N PRO A 78 9.24 -9.92 -14.76
CA PRO A 78 10.30 -10.83 -14.37
C PRO A 78 11.44 -10.09 -13.64
N ASN A 79 12.12 -10.82 -12.76
CA ASN A 79 13.30 -10.30 -12.07
C ASN A 79 14.52 -10.43 -13.00
N SER A 80 15.27 -9.34 -13.21
CA SER A 80 16.49 -9.36 -14.06
C SER A 80 17.73 -9.89 -13.32
N GLN A 81 17.59 -10.26 -12.04
CA GLN A 81 18.64 -10.84 -11.23
C GLN A 81 18.16 -12.23 -10.76
N GLU A 82 18.85 -13.27 -11.21
CA GLU A 82 18.83 -14.58 -10.55
C GLU A 82 19.57 -14.44 -9.22
N VAL A 83 18.82 -14.23 -8.14
CA VAL A 83 19.33 -14.33 -6.78
C VAL A 83 18.49 -15.35 -6.00
N PRO A 84 19.09 -16.13 -5.07
CA PRO A 84 18.47 -17.33 -4.51
C PRO A 84 17.29 -17.05 -3.57
N TRP A 85 17.00 -15.79 -3.26
CA TRP A 85 15.98 -15.38 -2.30
C TRP A 85 14.78 -14.77 -3.02
N LYS A 86 13.61 -15.38 -2.78
CA LYS A 86 12.33 -15.06 -3.39
C LYS A 86 11.78 -13.73 -2.85
N THR A 87 12.16 -12.62 -3.46
CA THR A 87 11.34 -11.41 -3.41
C THR A 87 10.41 -11.43 -4.62
N THR A 88 9.14 -11.76 -4.38
CA THR A 88 8.09 -11.66 -5.42
C THR A 88 7.91 -10.20 -5.79
N ARG A 89 8.28 -9.85 -7.03
CA ARG A 89 8.09 -8.51 -7.60
C ARG A 89 6.61 -8.27 -7.88
N ILE A 90 5.92 -7.49 -7.06
CA ILE A 90 4.50 -7.17 -7.30
C ILE A 90 4.41 -5.89 -8.15
N LEU A 91 3.86 -6.02 -9.36
CA LEU A 91 3.51 -4.89 -10.22
C LEU A 91 1.97 -4.71 -10.18
N CYS A 92 1.48 -3.97 -9.19
CA CYS A 92 0.04 -3.88 -8.94
C CYS A 92 -0.70 -3.01 -9.97
N LEU A 93 -0.99 -3.52 -11.16
CA LEU A 93 -1.76 -2.83 -12.19
C LEU A 93 -3.24 -3.29 -12.14
N CYS A 94 -4.05 -2.76 -11.22
CA CYS A 94 -5.50 -2.90 -11.35
C CYS A 94 -5.93 -2.28 -12.70
N LYS A 95 -6.68 -3.02 -13.52
CA LYS A 95 -7.41 -2.51 -14.70
C LYS A 95 -8.89 -2.53 -14.36
#